data_AF-A0A9W7KU83-F1
#
_entry.id   AF-A0A9W7KU83-F1
#
_cell.length_a   1.000
_cell.length_b   1.000
_cell.length_c   1.000
_cell.angle_alpha   90.00
_cell.angle_beta   90.00
_cell.angle_gamma   90.00
#
_symmetry.space_group_name_H-M   'P 1'
#
loop_
_entity.id
_entity.type
_entity.pdbx_description
1 polymer ?
#
loop_
_entity_poly.entity_id
_entity_poly.type
_entity_poly.pdbx_seq_one_letter_code
_entity_poly.pdbx_strand_id
1 'polypeptide(L)'
;MARKQPPSRNPSIGSPNSPDAKPYSTSPKRSPPSTHPGSKPSSFPYVVHWTYWLKVISFFVIYSAAVIWLFKDIEVEIWGEKKYNMVPRFILTISYALFPTLLAMHNIQTRRTAAAFLYMQCATVLMNFVTSIAWYRNPRELGILPDVGHDMVGEFPEHVTLNLPLLGTPITLESASLSDNIILSLAVVTGVYFIRKPNFSDIFRRFIFIYGTLELMRTCVVCLTSLPDASAVCRRLTPIGDLKSGASSWESINDNFWYDIWMHTLMILIPVHPVTCGDMIFSGHSNTALCLALIWHTYYKWVPEKVNIVKTLVWASAMTACSLLIVTRVHYTLDVVLAFYFTVTIWSAYHRLATEVNLGHRFISVWWIDAVVIYPLMEFLELPLEGERVQTNARKSRDEMDLFELQIMGMHLDDEEARAERDERRIRRRKGKAGEAVGEDEKKNE
;
A
#
# COMPACT_ATOMS: atom_id res chain seq x y z
N MET A 1 63.68 5.45 42.15
CA MET A 1 62.85 6.66 42.27
C MET A 1 61.49 6.24 42.83
N ALA A 2 61.10 6.87 43.94
CA ALA A 2 60.21 6.38 45.00
C ALA A 2 58.76 6.11 44.53
N ARG A 3 58.00 5.06 44.90
CA ARG A 3 57.82 4.24 46.11
C ARG A 3 56.62 4.70 46.98
N LYS A 4 55.63 3.78 47.11
CA LYS A 4 54.73 3.46 48.24
C LYS A 4 53.47 4.32 48.53
N GLN A 5 52.31 3.65 48.37
CA GLN A 5 51.25 3.31 49.35
C GLN A 5 51.11 4.04 50.73
N PRO A 6 49.91 3.97 51.35
CA PRO A 6 49.23 5.01 52.14
C PRO A 6 49.29 4.80 53.68
N PRO A 7 48.57 5.63 54.47
CA PRO A 7 47.96 5.20 55.73
C PRO A 7 46.46 5.59 55.79
N SER A 8 45.47 4.79 56.23
CA SER A 8 45.21 4.03 57.48
C SER A 8 44.32 4.77 58.52
N ARG A 9 43.15 4.17 58.80
CA ARG A 9 42.38 4.07 60.08
C ARG A 9 41.71 5.32 60.73
N ASN A 10 40.35 5.29 60.74
CA ASN A 10 39.34 5.39 61.83
C ASN A 10 39.74 5.91 63.24
N PRO A 11 38.77 6.18 64.17
CA PRO A 11 37.47 6.90 64.12
C PRO A 11 37.30 7.86 65.33
N SER A 12 36.31 8.78 65.35
CA SER A 12 35.82 9.35 66.62
C SER A 12 34.38 9.84 66.57
N ILE A 13 33.59 9.28 67.47
CA ILE A 13 32.22 9.55 67.85
C ILE A 13 32.15 10.87 68.65
N GLY A 14 31.07 11.66 68.48
CA GLY A 14 30.74 12.76 69.41
C GLY A 14 29.81 13.85 68.86
N SER A 15 28.50 13.55 68.81
CA SER A 15 27.39 14.54 68.92
C SER A 15 27.32 15.05 70.40
N PRO A 16 26.67 16.18 70.81
CA PRO A 16 25.54 16.88 70.18
C PRO A 16 25.50 18.42 70.28
N ASN A 17 24.72 19.07 69.40
CA ASN A 17 23.70 20.09 69.74
C ASN A 17 23.11 20.73 68.46
N SER A 18 21.83 20.45 68.24
CA SER A 18 20.86 21.06 67.31
C SER A 18 20.41 22.45 67.86
N PRO A 19 19.75 23.38 67.13
CA PRO A 19 18.93 23.19 65.93
C PRO A 19 19.06 24.25 64.80
N ASP A 20 18.77 23.85 63.57
CA ASP A 20 17.68 24.45 62.76
C ASP A 20 17.63 23.89 61.32
N ALA A 21 16.38 23.77 60.83
CA ALA A 21 15.93 23.51 59.46
C ALA A 21 15.89 22.05 58.92
N LYS A 22 14.66 21.68 58.51
CA LYS A 22 14.13 20.35 58.19
C LYS A 22 14.49 19.84 56.76
N PRO A 23 14.48 18.50 56.55
CA PRO A 23 14.77 17.87 55.25
C PRO A 23 13.51 17.71 54.37
N TYR A 24 13.68 17.89 53.05
CA TYR A 24 12.67 17.57 52.04
C TYR A 24 12.64 16.06 51.75
N SER A 25 11.42 15.54 51.72
CA SER A 25 11.04 14.14 51.73
C SER A 25 10.91 13.51 50.34
N THR A 26 11.34 12.25 50.25
CA THR A 26 10.72 11.09 49.57
C THR A 26 9.69 11.30 48.45
N SER A 27 9.96 10.58 47.36
CA SER A 27 9.14 10.27 46.18
C SER A 27 7.63 10.06 46.44
N PRO A 28 6.74 10.52 45.54
CA PRO A 28 5.31 10.24 45.65
C PRO A 28 4.98 8.83 45.11
N LYS A 29 4.40 8.00 45.99
CA LYS A 29 3.66 6.79 45.64
C LYS A 29 2.48 7.18 44.72
N ARG A 30 2.39 6.59 43.52
CA ARG A 30 1.19 6.66 42.68
C ARG A 30 0.06 5.86 43.34
N SER A 31 -1.00 6.54 43.70
CA SER A 31 -2.29 5.95 44.08
C SER A 31 -2.99 5.30 42.88
N PRO A 32 -3.81 4.25 43.08
CA PRO A 32 -4.63 3.67 42.01
C PRO A 32 -5.78 4.63 41.66
N PRO A 33 -6.21 4.72 40.39
CA PRO A 33 -7.30 5.62 40.02
C PRO A 33 -8.64 5.09 40.54
N SER A 34 -9.40 5.99 41.18
CA SER A 34 -10.75 5.79 41.67
C SER A 34 -11.73 5.52 40.52
N THR A 35 -12.48 4.43 40.64
CA THR A 35 -13.62 4.09 39.79
C THR A 35 -14.81 5.00 40.10
N HIS A 36 -15.09 5.97 39.23
CA HIS A 36 -16.41 6.61 39.15
C HIS A 36 -17.25 5.94 38.05
N PRO A 37 -18.45 5.41 38.37
CA PRO A 37 -19.38 4.91 37.37
C PRO A 37 -20.25 6.07 36.87
N GLY A 38 -20.29 6.31 35.56
CA GLY A 38 -21.29 7.20 34.97
C GLY A 38 -20.77 8.25 34.00
N SER A 39 -20.18 7.81 32.88
CA SER A 39 -20.37 8.51 31.62
C SER A 39 -20.71 7.48 30.56
N LYS A 40 -21.97 7.48 30.12
CA LYS A 40 -22.37 6.74 28.92
C LYS A 40 -21.48 7.27 27.79
N PRO A 41 -20.76 6.44 27.03
CA PRO A 41 -20.09 6.93 25.83
C PRO A 41 -21.19 7.47 24.92
N SER A 42 -21.08 8.75 24.56
CA SER A 42 -21.95 9.40 23.60
C SER A 42 -21.94 8.56 22.33
N SER A 43 -23.01 7.83 22.10
CA SER A 43 -23.23 7.00 20.92
C SER A 43 -23.50 7.86 19.70
N PHE A 44 -22.65 8.84 19.33
CA PHE A 44 -22.88 9.67 18.15
C PHE A 44 -21.67 10.38 17.48
N PRO A 45 -20.39 9.94 17.57
CA PRO A 45 -19.35 10.49 16.69
C PRO A 45 -19.41 9.92 15.26
N TYR A 46 -20.05 8.76 15.06
CA TYR A 46 -19.97 8.01 13.80
C TYR A 46 -20.90 8.52 12.69
N VAL A 47 -22.09 9.04 13.02
CA VAL A 47 -23.05 9.54 12.00
C VAL A 47 -22.58 10.87 11.39
N VAL A 48 -21.78 11.64 12.12
CA VAL A 48 -21.20 12.91 11.65
C VAL A 48 -20.15 12.67 10.56
N HIS A 49 -19.40 11.56 10.63
CA HIS A 49 -18.38 11.22 9.63
C HIS A 49 -18.98 10.83 8.27
N TRP A 50 -20.09 10.09 8.27
CA TRP A 50 -20.76 9.63 7.04
C TRP A 50 -21.39 10.77 6.25
N THR A 51 -22.05 11.69 6.93
CA THR A 51 -22.66 12.86 6.29
C THR A 51 -21.60 13.80 5.72
N TYR A 52 -20.41 13.87 6.33
CA TYR A 52 -19.26 14.60 5.79
C TYR A 52 -18.76 13.99 4.47
N TRP A 53 -18.47 12.69 4.43
CA TRP A 53 -18.01 12.03 3.19
C TRP A 53 -19.05 12.05 2.08
N LEU A 54 -20.34 11.91 2.40
CA LEU A 54 -21.42 12.07 1.43
C LEU A 54 -21.47 13.47 0.83
N LYS A 55 -21.28 14.52 1.66
CA LYS A 55 -21.19 15.91 1.17
C LYS A 55 -19.97 16.12 0.27
N VAL A 56 -18.83 15.55 0.62
CA VAL A 56 -17.61 15.59 -0.19
C VAL A 56 -17.82 14.89 -1.54
N ILE A 57 -18.38 13.68 -1.54
CA ILE A 57 -18.68 12.93 -2.77
C ILE A 57 -19.67 13.70 -3.65
N SER A 58 -20.79 14.18 -3.07
CA SER A 58 -21.79 14.96 -3.80
C SER A 58 -21.21 16.25 -4.40
N PHE A 59 -20.36 16.96 -3.64
CA PHE A 59 -19.64 18.12 -4.14
C PHE A 59 -18.79 17.76 -5.35
N PHE A 60 -18.04 16.66 -5.30
CA PHE A 60 -17.19 16.24 -6.41
C PHE A 60 -17.96 15.79 -7.66
N VAL A 61 -19.10 15.12 -7.48
CA VAL A 61 -19.96 14.74 -8.60
C VAL A 61 -20.49 15.99 -9.30
N ILE A 62 -20.98 16.96 -8.53
CA ILE A 62 -21.50 18.24 -9.05
C ILE A 62 -20.37 19.05 -9.69
N TYR A 63 -19.21 19.14 -9.03
CA TYR A 63 -18.01 19.80 -9.54
C TYR A 63 -17.55 19.17 -10.86
N SER A 64 -17.53 17.84 -10.95
CA SER A 64 -17.16 17.13 -12.18
C SER A 64 -18.11 17.43 -13.32
N ALA A 65 -19.42 17.35 -13.06
CA ALA A 65 -20.44 17.68 -14.04
C ALA A 65 -20.30 19.13 -14.52
N ALA A 66 -20.03 20.08 -13.60
CA ALA A 66 -19.84 21.48 -13.92
C ALA A 66 -18.58 21.72 -14.77
N VAL A 67 -17.44 21.15 -14.40
CA VAL A 67 -16.19 21.28 -15.18
C VAL A 67 -16.34 20.67 -16.57
N ILE A 68 -16.91 19.47 -16.68
CA ILE A 68 -17.17 18.85 -17.98
C ILE A 68 -18.07 19.74 -18.83
N TRP A 69 -19.15 20.27 -18.26
CA TRP A 69 -20.09 21.11 -19.00
C TRP A 69 -19.46 22.45 -19.44
N LEU A 70 -18.68 23.10 -18.58
CA LEU A 70 -18.05 24.40 -18.85
C LEU A 70 -16.99 24.33 -19.94
N PHE A 71 -16.26 23.23 -20.03
CA PHE A 71 -15.09 23.11 -20.90
C PHE A 71 -15.25 22.07 -22.03
N LYS A 72 -16.47 21.55 -22.26
CA LYS A 72 -16.75 20.54 -23.31
C LYS A 72 -16.38 20.99 -24.72
N ASP A 73 -16.51 22.29 -25.01
CA ASP A 73 -16.35 22.86 -26.36
C ASP A 73 -14.91 23.35 -26.62
N ILE A 74 -13.99 23.21 -25.65
CA ILE A 74 -12.59 23.60 -25.86
C ILE A 74 -11.82 22.50 -26.58
N GLU A 75 -11.28 22.84 -27.74
CA GLU A 75 -10.38 22.00 -28.52
C GLU A 75 -8.91 22.27 -28.19
N VAL A 76 -8.13 21.20 -28.09
CA VAL A 76 -6.66 21.25 -27.99
C VAL A 76 -6.10 20.45 -29.14
N GLU A 77 -5.19 21.05 -29.91
CA GLU A 77 -4.51 20.36 -31.00
C GLU A 77 -3.22 19.70 -30.47
N ILE A 78 -3.11 18.39 -30.64
CA ILE A 78 -1.91 17.62 -30.30
C ILE A 78 -1.57 16.75 -31.51
N TRP A 79 -0.33 16.87 -31.98
CA TRP A 79 0.16 16.15 -33.17
C TRP A 79 -0.72 16.31 -34.42
N GLY A 80 -1.33 17.49 -34.59
CA GLY A 80 -2.22 17.78 -35.72
C GLY A 80 -3.63 17.19 -35.58
N GLU A 81 -3.94 16.49 -34.48
CA GLU A 81 -5.28 16.02 -34.17
C GLU A 81 -5.97 16.92 -33.14
N LYS A 82 -7.21 17.31 -33.44
CA LYS A 82 -8.07 18.04 -32.50
C LYS A 82 -8.64 17.07 -31.47
N LYS A 83 -8.27 17.25 -30.20
CA LYS A 83 -8.80 16.49 -29.06
C LYS A 83 -9.81 17.34 -28.29
N TYR A 84 -11.03 16.84 -28.19
CA TYR A 84 -12.09 17.39 -27.34
C TYR A 84 -12.01 16.79 -25.93
N ASN A 85 -12.55 17.50 -24.94
CA ASN A 85 -12.60 17.08 -23.53
C ASN A 85 -11.24 16.94 -22.81
N MET A 86 -10.14 17.36 -23.41
CA MET A 86 -8.83 17.29 -22.75
C MET A 86 -8.73 18.29 -21.58
N VAL A 87 -9.16 19.53 -21.79
CA VAL A 87 -9.17 20.59 -20.76
C VAL A 87 -10.02 20.23 -19.53
N PRO A 88 -11.30 19.81 -19.65
CA PRO A 88 -12.06 19.41 -18.47
C PRO A 88 -11.43 18.21 -17.75
N ARG A 89 -10.89 17.23 -18.48
CA ARG A 89 -10.22 16.07 -17.86
C ARG A 89 -8.92 16.46 -17.15
N PHE A 90 -8.16 17.41 -17.69
CA PHE A 90 -6.95 17.95 -17.04
C PHE A 90 -7.30 18.67 -15.73
N ILE A 91 -8.28 19.57 -15.77
CA ILE A 91 -8.76 20.32 -14.60
C ILE A 91 -9.21 19.35 -13.51
N LEU A 92 -9.98 18.32 -13.88
CA LEU A 92 -10.42 17.31 -12.93
C LEU A 92 -9.25 16.53 -12.34
N THR A 93 -8.31 16.07 -13.17
CA THR A 93 -7.14 15.32 -12.71
C THR A 93 -6.32 16.11 -11.70
N ILE A 94 -6.03 17.39 -11.98
CA ILE A 94 -5.31 18.27 -11.05
C ILE A 94 -6.12 18.55 -9.79
N SER A 95 -7.41 18.81 -9.93
CA SER A 95 -8.26 19.15 -8.78
C SER A 95 -8.44 17.97 -7.84
N TYR A 96 -8.57 16.75 -8.38
CA TYR A 96 -8.57 15.51 -7.62
C TYR A 96 -7.20 15.20 -7.00
N ALA A 97 -6.10 15.57 -7.66
CA ALA A 97 -4.76 15.43 -7.10
C ALA A 97 -4.50 16.39 -5.93
N LEU A 98 -5.02 17.62 -6.01
CA LEU A 98 -4.79 18.70 -5.02
C LEU A 98 -5.81 18.76 -3.87
N PHE A 99 -6.99 18.16 -4.03
CA PHE A 99 -8.03 18.23 -3.01
C PHE A 99 -7.69 17.47 -1.71
N PRO A 100 -7.08 16.26 -1.74
CA PRO A 100 -6.64 15.58 -0.52
C PRO A 100 -5.57 16.36 0.25
N THR A 101 -4.71 17.11 -0.44
CA THR A 101 -3.71 17.99 0.19
C THR A 101 -4.32 19.18 0.92
N LEU A 102 -5.45 19.72 0.43
CA LEU A 102 -6.16 20.81 1.11
C LEU A 102 -6.92 20.31 2.36
N LEU A 103 -7.42 19.07 2.33
CA LEU A 103 -8.06 18.42 3.47
C LEU A 103 -7.08 17.90 4.54
N ALA A 104 -5.79 17.77 4.20
CA ALA A 104 -4.74 17.32 5.11
C ALA A 104 -4.53 18.22 6.33
N MET A 105 -5.14 19.40 6.38
CA MET A 105 -4.87 20.40 7.42
C MET A 105 -5.56 20.13 8.77
N HIS A 106 -6.47 19.15 8.88
CA HIS A 106 -7.34 19.03 10.06
C HIS A 106 -7.01 17.90 11.06
N ASN A 107 -6.46 16.75 10.62
CA ASN A 107 -6.16 15.62 11.51
C ASN A 107 -4.87 14.86 11.06
N ILE A 108 -4.11 14.28 12.00
CA ILE A 108 -2.93 13.45 11.73
C ILE A 108 -3.24 12.28 10.81
N GLN A 109 -4.41 11.64 10.98
CA GLN A 109 -4.81 10.52 10.13
C GLN A 109 -5.00 10.95 8.67
N THR A 110 -5.64 12.11 8.45
CA THR A 110 -5.79 12.69 7.10
C THR A 110 -4.46 13.10 6.49
N ARG A 111 -3.51 13.61 7.30
CA ARG A 111 -2.14 13.92 6.84
C ARG A 111 -1.40 12.68 6.34
N ARG A 112 -1.50 11.56 7.08
CA ARG A 112 -0.89 10.28 6.68
C ARG A 112 -1.46 9.77 5.36
N THR A 113 -2.79 9.77 5.22
CA THR A 113 -3.45 9.34 3.98
C THR A 113 -3.11 10.27 2.81
N ALA A 114 -3.07 11.58 3.03
CA ALA A 114 -2.68 12.55 2.01
C ALA A 114 -1.23 12.37 1.55
N ALA A 115 -0.29 12.10 2.48
CA ALA A 115 1.10 11.82 2.14
C ALA A 115 1.24 10.55 1.29
N ALA A 116 0.55 9.47 1.65
CA ALA A 116 0.54 8.23 0.87
C ALA A 116 -0.10 8.42 -0.52
N PHE A 117 -1.14 9.25 -0.61
CA PHE A 117 -1.76 9.62 -1.88
C PHE A 117 -0.82 10.43 -2.77
N LEU A 118 -0.15 11.45 -2.22
CA LEU A 118 0.86 12.22 -2.94
C LEU A 118 1.99 11.32 -3.47
N TYR A 119 2.48 10.41 -2.63
CA TYR A 119 3.49 9.43 -3.04
C TYR A 119 3.02 8.59 -4.24
N MET A 120 1.79 8.06 -4.17
CA MET A 120 1.20 7.30 -5.27
C MET A 120 1.07 8.17 -6.53
N GLN A 121 0.65 9.43 -6.42
CA GLN A 121 0.53 10.31 -7.59
C GLN A 121 1.88 10.62 -8.24
N CYS A 122 2.91 10.89 -7.44
CA CYS A 122 4.26 11.05 -7.95
C CYS A 122 4.75 9.79 -8.67
N ALA A 123 4.48 8.61 -8.10
CA ALA A 123 4.81 7.33 -8.72
C ALA A 123 4.06 7.13 -10.05
N THR A 124 2.76 7.43 -10.11
CA THR A 124 1.96 7.34 -11.34
C THR A 124 2.44 8.28 -12.43
N VAL A 125 2.77 9.53 -12.09
CA VAL A 125 3.32 10.49 -13.08
C VAL A 125 4.63 9.97 -13.65
N LEU A 126 5.52 9.45 -12.79
CA LEU A 126 6.78 8.89 -13.22
C LEU A 126 6.58 7.65 -14.10
N MET A 127 5.63 6.77 -13.74
CA MET A 127 5.29 5.59 -14.54
C MET A 127 4.74 5.98 -15.92
N ASN A 128 3.86 6.97 -16.00
CA ASN A 128 3.30 7.44 -17.26
C ASN A 128 4.37 8.09 -18.15
N PHE A 129 5.33 8.79 -17.53
CA PHE A 129 6.47 9.35 -18.23
C PHE A 129 7.35 8.24 -18.84
N VAL A 130 7.67 7.22 -18.07
CA VAL A 130 8.45 6.07 -18.54
C VAL A 130 7.69 5.23 -19.57
N THR A 131 6.38 5.08 -19.42
CA THR A 131 5.52 4.44 -20.44
C THR A 131 5.58 5.22 -21.76
N SER A 132 5.64 6.55 -21.69
CA SER A 132 5.80 7.39 -22.88
C SER A 132 7.16 7.20 -23.53
N ILE A 133 8.23 7.02 -22.75
CA ILE A 133 9.54 6.64 -23.31
C ILE A 133 9.45 5.26 -23.99
N ALA A 134 8.83 4.28 -23.33
CA ALA A 134 8.66 2.93 -23.84
C ALA A 134 7.85 2.90 -25.15
N TRP A 135 6.87 3.79 -25.31
CA TRP A 135 6.12 3.98 -26.56
C TRP A 135 7.02 4.31 -27.75
N TYR A 136 7.97 5.25 -27.60
CA TYR A 136 8.92 5.61 -28.66
C TYR A 136 10.05 4.59 -28.86
N ARG A 137 10.37 3.84 -27.80
CA ARG A 137 11.43 2.82 -27.81
C ARG A 137 10.93 1.41 -28.14
N ASN A 138 9.64 1.26 -28.45
CA ASN A 138 9.04 -0.03 -28.80
C ASN A 138 9.67 -0.59 -30.10
N PRO A 139 10.32 -1.76 -30.08
CA PRO A 139 10.92 -2.36 -31.27
C PRO A 139 9.87 -3.06 -32.14
N ARG A 140 9.04 -2.27 -32.81
CA ARG A 140 7.89 -2.71 -33.61
C ARG A 140 8.21 -3.74 -34.70
N GLU A 141 9.39 -3.69 -35.32
CA GLU A 141 9.76 -4.54 -36.48
C GLU A 141 10.19 -5.97 -36.08
N LEU A 142 10.42 -6.22 -34.78
CA LEU A 142 10.85 -7.55 -34.29
C LEU A 142 9.71 -8.59 -34.21
N GLY A 143 8.45 -8.17 -34.38
CA GLY A 143 7.30 -9.06 -34.23
C GLY A 143 7.04 -9.48 -32.78
N ILE A 144 6.14 -10.46 -32.59
CA ILE A 144 5.78 -10.98 -31.25
C ILE A 144 6.87 -11.94 -30.79
N LEU A 145 7.29 -11.81 -29.52
CA LEU A 145 8.20 -12.77 -28.91
C LEU A 145 7.49 -14.09 -28.56
N PRO A 146 8.19 -15.24 -28.64
CA PRO A 146 7.60 -16.52 -28.23
C PRO A 146 7.21 -16.46 -26.74
N ASP A 147 5.96 -16.77 -26.46
CA ASP A 147 5.37 -16.72 -25.11
C ASP A 147 4.54 -17.98 -24.84
N VAL A 148 4.80 -18.60 -23.68
CA VAL A 148 4.16 -19.87 -23.32
C VAL A 148 2.64 -19.76 -23.26
N GLY A 149 2.08 -18.66 -22.75
CA GLY A 149 0.64 -18.48 -22.67
C GLY A 149 0.01 -18.22 -24.05
N HIS A 150 0.69 -17.47 -24.91
CA HIS A 150 0.26 -17.26 -26.29
C HIS A 150 0.37 -18.54 -27.15
N ASP A 151 1.30 -19.44 -26.84
CA ASP A 151 1.45 -20.73 -27.52
C ASP A 151 0.40 -21.75 -27.05
N MET A 152 0.05 -21.71 -25.76
CA MET A 152 -0.96 -22.59 -25.17
C MET A 152 -2.39 -22.23 -25.57
N VAL A 153 -2.65 -20.94 -25.84
CA VAL A 153 -3.98 -20.44 -26.16
C VAL A 153 -4.00 -19.81 -27.53
N GLY A 154 -4.88 -20.31 -28.41
CA GLY A 154 -5.07 -19.75 -29.75
C GLY A 154 -5.49 -18.27 -29.72
N GLU A 155 -5.42 -17.62 -30.88
CA GLU A 155 -5.77 -16.21 -31.01
C GLU A 155 -7.26 -15.98 -30.70
N PHE A 156 -7.53 -15.15 -29.69
CA PHE A 156 -8.88 -14.80 -29.27
C PHE A 156 -9.49 -13.77 -30.23
N PRO A 157 -10.79 -13.84 -30.55
CA PRO A 157 -11.41 -12.89 -31.46
C PRO A 157 -11.33 -11.46 -30.91
N GLU A 158 -11.04 -10.51 -31.81
CA GLU A 158 -10.91 -9.08 -31.48
C GLU A 158 -12.20 -8.52 -30.87
N HIS A 159 -13.36 -9.00 -31.33
CA HIS A 159 -14.68 -8.65 -30.80
C HIS A 159 -15.46 -9.88 -30.33
N VAL A 160 -16.12 -9.76 -29.18
CA VAL A 160 -17.02 -10.77 -28.63
C VAL A 160 -18.45 -10.27 -28.68
N THR A 161 -19.35 -11.05 -29.28
CA THR A 161 -20.79 -10.79 -29.31
C THR A 161 -21.50 -11.56 -28.20
N LEU A 162 -22.06 -10.84 -27.23
CA LEU A 162 -22.88 -11.43 -26.18
C LEU A 162 -24.36 -11.31 -26.55
N ASN A 163 -25.00 -12.45 -26.80
CA ASN A 163 -26.44 -12.54 -27.03
C ASN A 163 -27.15 -12.73 -25.68
N LEU A 164 -27.54 -11.64 -25.01
CA LEU A 164 -28.37 -11.73 -23.81
C LEU A 164 -29.86 -11.75 -24.22
N PRO A 165 -30.60 -12.84 -23.96
CA PRO A 165 -32.03 -12.94 -24.33
C PRO A 165 -32.91 -11.85 -23.73
N LEU A 166 -32.49 -11.27 -22.59
CA LEU A 166 -33.24 -10.25 -21.86
C LEU A 166 -33.17 -8.86 -22.50
N LEU A 167 -32.11 -8.57 -23.30
CA LEU A 167 -31.86 -7.22 -23.81
C LEU A 167 -32.32 -7.04 -25.28
N GLY A 168 -32.69 -8.11 -25.96
CA GLY A 168 -33.22 -8.09 -27.34
C GLY A 168 -32.22 -7.65 -28.42
N THR A 169 -31.06 -7.11 -28.04
CA THR A 169 -29.98 -6.70 -28.94
C THR A 169 -28.65 -7.35 -28.54
N PRO A 170 -27.84 -7.82 -29.51
CA PRO A 170 -26.51 -8.34 -29.24
C PRO A 170 -25.55 -7.20 -28.84
N ILE A 171 -24.82 -7.37 -27.75
CA ILE A 171 -23.77 -6.42 -27.35
C ILE A 171 -22.45 -6.91 -27.91
N THR A 172 -21.81 -6.09 -28.75
CA THR A 172 -20.43 -6.29 -29.21
C THR A 172 -19.47 -5.62 -28.25
N LEU A 173 -18.56 -6.37 -27.64
CA LEU A 173 -17.50 -5.86 -26.78
C LEU A 173 -16.14 -6.09 -27.43
N GLU A 174 -15.26 -5.11 -27.32
CA GLU A 174 -13.84 -5.27 -27.64
C GLU A 174 -13.22 -6.23 -26.62
N SER A 175 -12.62 -7.32 -27.10
CA SER A 175 -12.09 -8.38 -26.25
C SER A 175 -11.04 -7.86 -25.26
N ALA A 176 -10.18 -6.93 -25.68
CA ALA A 176 -9.18 -6.28 -24.84
C ALA A 176 -9.79 -5.54 -23.63
N SER A 177 -11.01 -5.01 -23.77
CA SER A 177 -11.71 -4.30 -22.68
C SER A 177 -12.37 -5.23 -21.65
N LEU A 178 -12.44 -6.54 -21.91
CA LEU A 178 -13.15 -7.48 -21.04
C LEU A 178 -12.49 -7.60 -19.67
N SER A 179 -11.15 -7.69 -19.63
CA SER A 179 -10.38 -7.71 -18.38
C SER A 179 -10.61 -6.45 -17.57
N ASP A 180 -10.60 -5.29 -18.22
CA ASP A 180 -10.69 -3.99 -17.57
C ASP A 180 -12.07 -3.80 -16.95
N ASN A 181 -13.13 -4.26 -17.63
CA ASN A 181 -14.48 -4.25 -17.08
C ASN A 181 -14.62 -5.15 -15.85
N ILE A 182 -13.97 -6.33 -15.83
CA ILE A 182 -13.96 -7.21 -14.66
C ILE A 182 -13.20 -6.55 -13.49
N ILE A 183 -12.03 -5.97 -13.76
CA ILE A 183 -11.21 -5.28 -12.75
C ILE A 183 -11.96 -4.08 -12.19
N LEU A 184 -12.59 -3.26 -13.04
CA LEU A 184 -13.40 -2.14 -12.64
C LEU A 184 -14.59 -2.58 -11.78
N SER A 185 -15.29 -3.63 -12.18
CA SER A 185 -16.40 -4.19 -11.40
C SER A 185 -15.92 -4.66 -10.02
N LEU A 186 -14.77 -5.33 -9.96
CA LEU A 186 -14.15 -5.75 -8.71
C LEU A 186 -13.73 -4.55 -7.85
N ALA A 187 -13.19 -3.49 -8.46
CA ALA A 187 -12.80 -2.25 -7.78
C ALA A 187 -14.02 -1.55 -7.15
N VAL A 188 -15.12 -1.44 -7.91
CA VAL A 188 -16.38 -0.85 -7.43
C VAL A 188 -16.94 -1.65 -6.26
N VAL A 189 -17.03 -2.98 -6.39
CA VAL A 189 -17.54 -3.85 -5.31
C VAL A 189 -16.66 -3.74 -4.05
N THR A 190 -15.34 -3.73 -4.23
CA THR A 190 -14.36 -3.55 -3.14
C THR A 190 -14.55 -2.19 -2.46
N GLY A 191 -14.60 -1.10 -3.23
CA GLY A 191 -14.81 0.25 -2.70
C GLY A 191 -16.12 0.38 -1.93
N VAL A 192 -17.23 -0.10 -2.49
CA VAL A 192 -18.56 -0.07 -1.86
C VAL A 192 -18.60 -0.87 -0.55
N TYR A 193 -17.88 -1.99 -0.48
CA TYR A 193 -17.81 -2.80 0.74
C TYR A 193 -16.96 -2.13 1.82
N PHE A 194 -15.73 -1.71 1.49
CA PHE A 194 -14.76 -1.22 2.46
C PHE A 194 -15.00 0.22 2.90
N ILE A 195 -15.64 1.07 2.09
CA ILE A 195 -16.03 2.42 2.52
C ILE A 195 -16.97 2.38 3.74
N ARG A 196 -17.70 1.27 3.93
CA ARG A 196 -18.58 1.03 5.08
C ARG A 196 -17.87 0.65 6.37
N LYS A 197 -16.56 0.40 6.33
CA LYS A 197 -15.80 -0.03 7.49
C LYS A 197 -15.23 1.17 8.26
N PRO A 198 -15.18 1.11 9.60
CA PRO A 198 -14.64 2.21 10.41
C PRO A 198 -13.14 2.44 10.16
N ASN A 199 -12.39 1.38 9.83
CA ASN A 199 -10.97 1.41 9.49
C ASN A 199 -10.70 1.65 7.99
N PHE A 200 -11.68 2.16 7.23
CA PHE A 200 -11.53 2.41 5.80
C PHE A 200 -10.31 3.28 5.47
N SER A 201 -10.07 4.34 6.26
CA SER A 201 -8.95 5.27 6.02
C SER A 201 -7.60 4.56 6.10
N ASP A 202 -7.42 3.65 7.05
CA ASP A 202 -6.18 2.86 7.18
C ASP A 202 -6.04 1.89 6.01
N ILE A 203 -7.08 1.12 5.69
CA ILE A 203 -7.06 0.18 4.56
C ILE A 203 -6.72 0.91 3.25
N PHE A 204 -7.36 2.05 3.02
CA PHE A 204 -7.14 2.86 1.83
C PHE A 204 -5.71 3.42 1.78
N ARG A 205 -5.20 3.98 2.90
CA ARG A 205 -3.81 4.46 3.00
C ARG A 205 -2.79 3.37 2.68
N ARG A 206 -3.01 2.17 3.20
CA ARG A 206 -2.12 1.02 2.96
C ARG A 206 -2.18 0.59 1.49
N PHE A 207 -3.38 0.51 0.92
CA PHE A 207 -3.58 0.20 -0.51
C PHE A 207 -2.85 1.20 -1.42
N ILE A 208 -3.07 2.51 -1.27
CA ILE A 208 -2.45 3.52 -2.14
C ILE A 208 -0.92 3.54 -2.00
N PHE A 209 -0.39 3.29 -0.80
CA PHE A 209 1.05 3.21 -0.58
C PHE A 209 1.68 1.99 -1.26
N ILE A 210 1.09 0.80 -1.07
CA ILE A 210 1.54 -0.45 -1.73
C ILE A 210 1.44 -0.28 -3.24
N TYR A 211 0.32 0.23 -3.74
CA TYR A 211 0.10 0.45 -5.18
C TYR A 211 1.14 1.42 -5.76
N GLY A 212 1.39 2.56 -5.11
CA GLY A 212 2.44 3.50 -5.52
C GLY A 212 3.84 2.88 -5.53
N THR A 213 4.13 1.98 -4.59
CA THR A 213 5.41 1.24 -4.56
C THR A 213 5.54 0.29 -5.76
N LEU A 214 4.46 -0.41 -6.11
CA LEU A 214 4.44 -1.29 -7.29
C LEU A 214 4.65 -0.51 -8.59
N GLU A 215 4.02 0.67 -8.72
CA GLU A 215 4.23 1.55 -9.87
C GLU A 215 5.68 2.07 -9.98
N LEU A 216 6.34 2.37 -8.85
CA LEU A 216 7.77 2.71 -8.87
C LEU A 216 8.66 1.53 -9.29
N MET A 217 8.36 0.32 -8.81
CA MET A 217 9.10 -0.87 -9.23
C MET A 217 8.92 -1.12 -10.73
N ARG A 218 7.69 -0.96 -11.23
CA ARG A 218 7.37 -1.05 -12.65
C ARG A 218 8.12 0.00 -13.47
N THR A 219 8.17 1.23 -13.00
CA THR A 219 8.95 2.32 -13.60
C THR A 219 10.41 1.90 -13.78
N CYS A 220 11.01 1.27 -12.76
CA CYS A 220 12.39 0.80 -12.84
C CYS A 220 12.57 -0.25 -13.92
N VAL A 221 11.68 -1.24 -14.03
CA VAL A 221 11.81 -2.33 -15.02
C VAL A 221 11.62 -1.82 -16.44
N VAL A 222 10.58 -1.02 -16.70
CA VAL A 222 10.27 -0.48 -18.04
C VAL A 222 11.36 0.46 -18.56
N CYS A 223 12.08 1.17 -17.67
CA CYS A 223 13.22 2.00 -18.08
C CYS A 223 14.41 1.21 -18.62
N LEU A 224 14.59 -0.05 -18.20
CA LEU A 224 15.83 -0.78 -18.39
C LEU A 224 15.91 -1.49 -19.75
N THR A 225 14.78 -2.00 -20.24
CA THR A 225 14.75 -2.78 -21.48
C THR A 225 13.42 -2.55 -22.17
N SER A 226 13.46 -2.41 -23.50
CA SER A 226 12.27 -2.23 -24.33
C SER A 226 12.03 -3.49 -25.17
N LEU A 227 10.94 -4.17 -24.91
CA LEU A 227 10.45 -5.36 -25.59
C LEU A 227 9.33 -4.99 -26.59
N PRO A 228 9.16 -5.76 -27.67
CA PRO A 228 8.08 -5.52 -28.64
C PRO A 228 6.73 -5.78 -27.99
N ASP A 229 5.79 -4.84 -28.15
CA ASP A 229 4.41 -4.98 -27.66
C ASP A 229 3.74 -6.28 -28.17
N ALA A 230 3.02 -6.99 -27.30
CA ALA A 230 2.32 -8.24 -27.61
C ALA A 230 1.14 -8.03 -28.58
N SER A 231 0.45 -6.89 -28.50
CA SER A 231 -0.74 -6.59 -29.29
C SER A 231 -0.38 -6.08 -30.69
N ALA A 232 -0.96 -6.73 -31.70
CA ALA A 232 -0.78 -6.33 -33.09
C ALA A 232 -1.37 -4.96 -33.40
N VAL A 233 -2.46 -4.58 -32.73
CA VAL A 233 -3.07 -3.26 -32.86
C VAL A 233 -2.11 -2.21 -32.34
N CYS A 234 -1.57 -2.43 -31.13
CA CYS A 234 -0.68 -1.49 -30.48
C CYS A 234 0.65 -1.29 -31.21
N ARG A 235 1.26 -2.37 -31.72
CA ARG A 235 2.45 -2.26 -32.59
C ARG A 235 2.21 -1.37 -33.80
N ARG A 236 1.00 -1.35 -34.37
CA ARG A 236 0.69 -0.49 -35.52
C ARG A 236 0.59 0.99 -35.16
N LEU A 237 0.25 1.30 -33.91
CA LEU A 237 0.08 2.67 -33.41
C LEU A 237 1.39 3.31 -32.96
N THR A 238 2.37 2.52 -32.50
CA THR A 238 3.66 3.07 -32.06
C THR A 238 4.48 3.63 -33.24
N PRO A 239 5.19 4.77 -33.03
CA PRO A 239 5.98 5.45 -34.05
C PRO A 239 7.15 4.59 -34.50
N ILE A 240 7.60 4.82 -35.73
CA ILE A 240 8.75 4.14 -36.32
C ILE A 240 10.00 4.96 -36.01
N GLY A 241 10.95 4.35 -35.30
CA GLY A 241 12.25 4.94 -34.99
C GLY A 241 13.33 4.67 -36.05
N ASP A 242 14.55 5.09 -35.74
CA ASP A 242 15.74 5.06 -36.58
C ASP A 242 16.51 3.73 -36.54
N LEU A 243 16.28 2.90 -35.51
CA LEU A 243 16.93 1.59 -35.40
C LEU A 243 16.28 0.57 -36.34
N LYS A 244 17.04 -0.45 -36.74
CA LYS A 244 16.53 -1.57 -37.55
C LYS A 244 15.37 -2.33 -36.90
N SER A 245 15.28 -2.28 -35.57
CA SER A 245 14.17 -2.85 -34.81
C SER A 245 12.89 -2.01 -34.85
N GLY A 246 12.92 -0.82 -35.46
CA GLY A 246 11.82 0.16 -35.45
C GLY A 246 11.73 0.99 -34.17
N ALA A 247 12.64 0.80 -33.21
CA ALA A 247 12.73 1.60 -31.99
C ALA A 247 13.53 2.89 -32.22
N SER A 248 13.26 3.94 -31.43
CA SER A 248 14.05 5.17 -31.45
C SER A 248 15.33 5.03 -30.62
N SER A 249 16.48 5.45 -31.16
CA SER A 249 17.75 5.52 -30.46
C SER A 249 17.76 6.71 -29.48
N TRP A 250 18.69 6.70 -28.53
CA TRP A 250 18.89 7.87 -27.67
C TRP A 250 19.55 9.04 -28.43
N GLU A 251 20.18 8.76 -29.56
CA GLU A 251 20.88 9.77 -30.39
C GLU A 251 19.91 10.52 -31.31
N SER A 252 18.78 9.90 -31.67
CA SER A 252 17.71 10.55 -32.44
C SER A 252 16.83 11.49 -31.61
N ILE A 253 17.15 11.67 -30.32
CA ILE A 253 16.44 12.57 -29.40
C ILE A 253 16.79 14.01 -29.76
N ASN A 254 15.93 14.63 -30.57
CA ASN A 254 15.98 16.07 -30.81
C ASN A 254 15.28 16.84 -29.67
N ASP A 255 15.35 18.17 -29.68
CA ASP A 255 14.69 19.02 -28.67
C ASP A 255 13.15 18.85 -28.65
N ASN A 256 12.55 18.45 -29.77
CA ASN A 256 11.11 18.20 -29.86
C ASN A 256 10.70 16.85 -29.24
N PHE A 257 11.62 15.88 -29.14
CA PHE A 257 11.35 14.54 -28.61
C PHE A 257 10.93 14.59 -27.13
N TRP A 258 11.57 15.45 -26.35
CA TRP A 258 11.17 15.65 -24.96
C TRP A 258 9.77 16.27 -24.84
N TYR A 259 9.48 17.27 -25.69
CA TYR A 259 8.13 17.84 -25.76
C TYR A 259 7.10 16.77 -26.12
N ASP A 260 7.38 15.93 -27.10
CA ASP A 260 6.50 14.84 -27.53
C ASP A 260 6.28 13.78 -26.44
N ILE A 261 7.34 13.37 -25.72
CA ILE A 261 7.21 12.48 -24.55
C ILE A 261 6.32 13.12 -23.49
N TRP A 262 6.54 14.40 -23.16
CA TRP A 262 5.75 15.11 -22.16
C TRP A 262 4.29 15.21 -22.56
N MET A 263 4.01 15.53 -23.83
CA MET A 263 2.64 15.60 -24.34
C MET A 263 1.96 14.23 -24.31
N HIS A 264 2.66 13.16 -24.72
CA HIS A 264 2.14 11.80 -24.60
C HIS A 264 1.89 11.40 -23.14
N THR A 265 2.79 11.77 -22.23
CA THR A 265 2.65 11.53 -20.79
C THR A 265 1.36 12.18 -20.25
N LEU A 266 1.08 13.42 -20.68
CA LEU A 266 -0.15 14.12 -20.33
C LEU A 266 -1.38 13.44 -20.94
N MET A 267 -1.30 12.92 -22.16
CA MET A 267 -2.39 12.17 -22.80
C MET A 267 -2.68 10.81 -22.15
N ILE A 268 -1.72 10.21 -21.47
CA ILE A 268 -1.93 9.00 -20.65
C ILE A 268 -2.53 9.40 -19.30
N LEU A 269 -1.97 10.42 -18.65
CA LEU A 269 -2.39 10.87 -17.32
C LEU A 269 -3.84 11.40 -17.35
N ILE A 270 -4.20 12.10 -18.41
CA ILE A 270 -5.55 12.56 -18.72
C ILE A 270 -6.10 11.49 -19.65
N PRO A 271 -6.96 10.55 -19.23
CA PRO A 271 -7.28 9.36 -20.02
C PRO A 271 -8.06 9.75 -21.28
N VAL A 272 -7.39 10.18 -22.35
CA VAL A 272 -7.96 10.63 -23.63
C VAL A 272 -8.01 9.47 -24.63
N HIS A 273 -7.08 8.52 -24.53
CA HIS A 273 -7.05 7.30 -25.33
C HIS A 273 -7.41 6.06 -24.50
N PRO A 274 -8.18 5.12 -25.07
CA PRO A 274 -8.62 3.92 -24.37
C PRO A 274 -7.53 2.87 -24.17
N VAL A 275 -6.40 2.97 -24.90
CA VAL A 275 -5.34 1.95 -24.87
C VAL A 275 -3.98 2.61 -24.72
N THR A 276 -3.24 2.19 -23.68
CA THR A 276 -1.82 2.48 -23.52
C THR A 276 -1.04 1.38 -24.24
N CYS A 277 -0.28 1.74 -25.28
CA CYS A 277 0.57 0.78 -26.00
C CYS A 277 2.04 1.01 -25.68
N GLY A 278 2.88 0.05 -26.09
CA GLY A 278 4.32 0.07 -25.90
C GLY A 278 4.79 -1.12 -25.06
N ASP A 279 6.07 -1.11 -24.68
CA ASP A 279 6.55 -2.10 -23.71
C ASP A 279 5.93 -1.83 -22.33
N MET A 280 5.09 -2.76 -21.91
CA MET A 280 4.37 -2.70 -20.65
C MET A 280 4.78 -3.86 -19.74
N ILE A 281 6.05 -4.26 -19.79
CA ILE A 281 6.62 -5.25 -18.87
C ILE A 281 6.19 -4.93 -17.43
N PHE A 282 5.81 -5.98 -16.70
CA PHE A 282 5.17 -5.90 -15.39
C PHE A 282 3.79 -5.22 -15.46
N SER A 283 2.72 -6.02 -15.54
CA SER A 283 1.36 -5.54 -15.85
C SER A 283 0.68 -4.78 -14.70
N GLY A 284 0.27 -3.52 -14.97
CA GLY A 284 -0.52 -2.70 -14.04
C GLY A 284 -1.96 -3.21 -13.83
N HIS A 285 -2.58 -3.78 -14.86
CA HIS A 285 -3.91 -4.40 -14.77
C HIS A 285 -3.90 -5.59 -13.81
N SER A 286 -2.91 -6.47 -13.96
CA SER A 286 -2.70 -7.59 -13.04
C SER A 286 -2.41 -7.12 -11.62
N ASN A 287 -1.56 -6.09 -11.43
CA ASN A 287 -1.31 -5.51 -10.11
C ASN A 287 -2.60 -5.03 -9.44
N THR A 288 -3.42 -4.30 -10.18
CA THR A 288 -4.71 -3.80 -9.69
C THR A 288 -5.62 -4.96 -9.28
N ALA A 289 -5.82 -5.95 -10.16
CA ALA A 289 -6.65 -7.12 -9.90
C ALA A 289 -6.19 -7.89 -8.64
N LEU A 290 -4.88 -8.09 -8.50
CA LEU A 290 -4.27 -8.79 -7.38
C LEU A 290 -4.36 -8.01 -6.08
N CYS A 291 -4.11 -6.69 -6.11
CA CYS A 291 -4.26 -5.84 -4.93
C CYS A 291 -5.71 -5.87 -4.43
N LEU A 292 -6.69 -5.79 -5.34
CA LEU A 292 -8.10 -5.93 -4.97
C LEU A 292 -8.38 -7.29 -4.31
N ALA A 293 -7.88 -8.38 -4.89
CA ALA A 293 -8.03 -9.70 -4.30
C ALA A 293 -7.35 -9.83 -2.92
N LEU A 294 -6.19 -9.21 -2.73
CA LEU A 294 -5.45 -9.18 -1.47
C LEU A 294 -6.12 -8.32 -0.39
N ILE A 295 -6.82 -7.24 -0.76
CA ILE A 295 -7.67 -6.48 0.17
C ILE A 295 -8.72 -7.42 0.77
N TRP A 296 -9.45 -8.16 -0.07
CA TRP A 296 -10.44 -9.13 0.40
C TRP A 296 -9.78 -10.27 1.18
N HIS A 297 -8.61 -10.73 0.78
CA HIS A 297 -7.89 -11.76 1.51
C HIS A 297 -7.56 -11.33 2.95
N THR A 298 -7.08 -10.08 3.11
CA THR A 298 -6.53 -9.56 4.37
C THR A 298 -7.60 -8.98 5.28
N TYR A 299 -8.51 -8.16 4.74
CA TYR A 299 -9.43 -7.32 5.51
C TYR A 299 -10.88 -7.84 5.54
N TYR A 300 -11.19 -8.89 4.78
CA TYR A 300 -12.47 -9.57 4.96
C TYR A 300 -12.42 -10.43 6.23
N LYS A 301 -13.56 -10.46 6.93
CA LYS A 301 -13.73 -11.22 8.17
C LYS A 301 -13.20 -12.65 8.04
N TRP A 302 -12.60 -13.13 9.11
CA TRP A 302 -12.26 -14.53 9.21
C TRP A 302 -13.53 -15.38 9.19
N VAL A 303 -13.47 -16.53 8.52
CA VAL A 303 -14.56 -17.49 8.49
C VAL A 303 -13.96 -18.83 8.92
N PRO A 304 -14.53 -19.51 9.94
CA PRO A 304 -14.01 -20.77 10.48
C PRO A 304 -14.10 -21.95 9.50
N GLU A 305 -14.84 -21.81 8.41
CA GLU A 305 -14.93 -22.82 7.36
C GLU A 305 -13.62 -22.97 6.59
N LYS A 306 -13.37 -24.18 6.07
CA LYS A 306 -12.16 -24.49 5.29
C LYS A 306 -12.03 -23.64 4.03
N VAL A 307 -13.15 -23.20 3.45
CA VAL A 307 -13.20 -22.41 2.22
C VAL A 307 -14.10 -21.20 2.42
N ASN A 308 -13.55 -20.01 2.24
CA ASN A 308 -14.33 -18.78 2.22
C ASN A 308 -14.79 -18.51 0.78
N ILE A 309 -16.08 -18.72 0.51
CA ILE A 309 -16.66 -18.57 -0.84
C ILE A 309 -16.44 -17.16 -1.40
N VAL A 310 -16.60 -16.12 -0.58
CA VAL A 310 -16.41 -14.72 -1.02
C VAL A 310 -14.97 -14.47 -1.45
N LYS A 311 -13.99 -14.88 -0.63
CA LYS A 311 -12.57 -14.78 -1.00
C LYS A 311 -12.28 -15.58 -2.27
N THR A 312 -12.84 -16.78 -2.38
CA THR A 312 -12.65 -17.66 -3.55
C THR A 312 -13.20 -17.03 -4.83
N LEU A 313 -14.40 -16.45 -4.79
CA LEU A 313 -15.00 -15.77 -5.95
C LEU A 313 -14.20 -14.53 -6.37
N VAL A 314 -13.69 -13.75 -5.41
CA VAL A 314 -12.84 -12.59 -5.71
C VAL A 314 -11.50 -13.01 -6.32
N TRP A 315 -10.87 -14.06 -5.80
CA TRP A 315 -9.64 -14.59 -6.40
C TRP A 315 -9.92 -15.17 -7.79
N ALA A 316 -11.03 -15.89 -7.97
CA ALA A 316 -11.42 -16.42 -9.26
C ALA A 316 -11.65 -15.31 -10.29
N SER A 317 -12.29 -14.20 -9.92
CA SER A 317 -12.49 -13.06 -10.83
C SER A 317 -11.17 -12.38 -11.18
N ALA A 318 -10.27 -12.18 -10.21
CA ALA A 318 -8.94 -11.63 -10.46
C ALA A 318 -8.09 -12.53 -11.37
N MET A 319 -8.11 -13.85 -11.16
CA MET A 319 -7.41 -14.82 -12.01
C MET A 319 -8.01 -14.89 -13.41
N THR A 320 -9.33 -14.79 -13.53
CA THR A 320 -10.02 -14.70 -14.81
C THR A 320 -9.57 -13.44 -15.58
N ALA A 321 -9.56 -12.28 -14.92
CA ALA A 321 -9.10 -11.04 -15.53
C ALA A 321 -7.63 -11.14 -16.00
N CYS A 322 -6.74 -11.70 -15.18
CA CYS A 322 -5.34 -11.89 -15.55
C CYS A 322 -5.17 -12.85 -16.73
N SER A 323 -5.95 -13.94 -16.77
CA SER A 323 -5.92 -14.90 -17.87
C SER A 323 -6.40 -14.26 -19.17
N LEU A 324 -7.45 -13.44 -19.10
CA LEU A 324 -7.96 -12.71 -20.26
C LEU A 324 -6.91 -11.77 -20.86
N LEU A 325 -6.09 -11.08 -20.05
CA LEU A 325 -5.00 -10.23 -20.55
C LEU A 325 -3.99 -10.99 -21.42
N ILE A 326 -3.71 -12.26 -21.08
CA ILE A 326 -2.80 -13.12 -21.84
C ILE A 326 -3.49 -13.56 -23.14
N VAL A 327 -4.74 -14.02 -23.03
CA VAL A 327 -5.50 -14.58 -24.15
C VAL A 327 -5.86 -13.54 -25.21
N THR A 328 -6.13 -12.29 -24.81
CA THR A 328 -6.36 -11.16 -25.72
C THR A 328 -5.06 -10.52 -26.22
N ARG A 329 -3.89 -11.09 -25.84
CA ARG A 329 -2.55 -10.62 -26.18
C ARG A 329 -2.31 -9.15 -25.84
N VAL A 330 -2.94 -8.66 -24.77
CA VAL A 330 -2.65 -7.34 -24.19
C VAL A 330 -1.31 -7.39 -23.45
N HIS A 331 -0.99 -8.51 -22.81
CA HIS A 331 0.27 -8.72 -22.10
C HIS A 331 0.92 -10.06 -22.43
N TYR A 332 2.23 -10.14 -22.23
CA TYR A 332 2.93 -11.41 -22.17
C TYR A 332 2.65 -12.13 -20.85
N THR A 333 2.80 -13.46 -20.84
CA THR A 333 2.65 -14.26 -19.63
C THR A 333 3.67 -13.84 -18.57
N LEU A 334 4.89 -13.49 -19.00
CA LEU A 334 5.94 -12.98 -18.11
C LEU A 334 5.48 -11.74 -17.33
N ASP A 335 4.77 -10.81 -17.97
CA ASP A 335 4.32 -9.56 -17.35
C ASP A 335 3.34 -9.83 -16.20
N VAL A 336 2.46 -10.81 -16.39
CA VAL A 336 1.45 -11.24 -15.41
C VAL A 336 2.10 -12.00 -14.25
N VAL A 337 3.11 -12.84 -14.53
CA VAL A 337 3.86 -13.58 -13.49
C VAL A 337 4.68 -12.62 -12.62
N LEU A 338 5.37 -11.65 -13.22
CA LEU A 338 6.09 -10.61 -12.49
C LEU A 338 5.12 -9.78 -11.63
N ALA A 339 3.96 -9.43 -12.18
CA ALA A 339 2.91 -8.75 -11.43
C ALA A 339 2.47 -9.52 -10.19
N PHE A 340 2.28 -10.84 -10.33
CA PHE A 340 1.94 -11.72 -9.21
C PHE A 340 3.02 -11.72 -8.13
N TYR A 341 4.27 -11.96 -8.54
CA TYR A 341 5.40 -12.04 -7.62
C TYR A 341 5.60 -10.74 -6.84
N PHE A 342 5.70 -9.60 -7.52
CA PHE A 342 5.92 -8.32 -6.86
C PHE A 342 4.73 -7.91 -6.00
N THR A 343 3.50 -8.04 -6.50
CA THR A 343 2.30 -7.63 -5.75
C THR A 343 2.17 -8.40 -4.44
N VAL A 344 2.29 -9.74 -4.47
CA VAL A 344 2.20 -10.56 -3.25
C VAL A 344 3.37 -10.26 -2.30
N THR A 345 4.59 -10.10 -2.84
CA THR A 345 5.78 -9.84 -2.02
C THR A 345 5.67 -8.49 -1.31
N ILE A 346 5.34 -7.42 -2.03
CA ILE A 346 5.22 -6.07 -1.45
C ILE A 346 4.03 -5.98 -0.50
N TRP A 347 2.91 -6.62 -0.84
CA TRP A 347 1.77 -6.70 0.07
C TRP A 347 2.15 -7.38 1.39
N SER A 348 2.81 -8.54 1.33
CA SER A 348 3.23 -9.29 2.51
C SER A 348 4.28 -8.53 3.32
N ALA A 349 5.31 -7.97 2.67
CA ALA A 349 6.36 -7.19 3.31
C ALA A 349 5.79 -5.97 4.03
N TYR A 350 4.89 -5.23 3.38
CA TYR A 350 4.23 -4.07 3.97
C TYR A 350 3.45 -4.45 5.23
N HIS A 351 2.60 -5.48 5.16
CA HIS A 351 1.77 -5.87 6.31
C HIS A 351 2.62 -6.39 7.47
N ARG A 352 3.68 -7.17 7.20
CA ARG A 352 4.62 -7.59 8.25
C ARG A 352 5.27 -6.40 8.95
N LEU A 353 5.76 -5.42 8.18
CA LEU A 353 6.36 -4.21 8.75
C LEU A 353 5.33 -3.39 9.54
N ALA A 354 4.12 -3.23 9.01
CA ALA A 354 3.03 -2.55 9.70
C ALA A 354 2.72 -3.23 11.04
N THR A 355 2.71 -4.57 11.09
CA THR A 355 2.45 -5.30 12.33
C THR A 355 3.55 -5.10 13.36
N GLU A 356 4.82 -5.19 12.99
CA GLU A 356 5.95 -4.93 13.91
C GLU A 356 5.92 -3.50 14.48
N VAL A 357 5.64 -2.51 13.63
CA VAL A 357 5.50 -1.10 14.07
C VAL A 357 4.34 -0.94 15.05
N ASN A 358 3.20 -1.61 14.80
CA ASN A 358 2.05 -1.56 15.72
C ASN A 358 2.34 -2.21 17.08
N LEU A 359 3.19 -3.24 17.13
CA LEU A 359 3.65 -3.87 18.37
C LEU A 359 4.73 -3.04 19.10
N GLY A 360 5.25 -1.98 18.47
CA GLY A 360 6.33 -1.16 19.00
C GLY A 360 7.70 -1.83 18.90
N HIS A 361 7.83 -2.86 18.06
CA HIS A 361 9.11 -3.49 17.78
C HIS A 361 9.92 -2.62 16.81
N ARG A 362 11.21 -2.47 17.10
CA ARG A 362 12.15 -1.89 16.12
C ARG A 362 12.68 -3.02 15.25
N PHE A 363 12.53 -2.89 13.95
CA PHE A 363 13.16 -3.85 13.04
C PHE A 363 14.67 -3.63 12.99
N ILE A 364 15.41 -4.72 12.77
CA ILE A 364 16.84 -4.67 12.53
C ILE A 364 17.03 -4.23 11.07
N SER A 365 17.36 -2.96 10.88
CA SER A 365 17.67 -2.41 9.56
C SER A 365 18.93 -3.09 9.03
N VAL A 366 18.81 -3.79 7.90
CA VAL A 366 19.96 -4.44 7.26
C VAL A 366 20.68 -3.40 6.38
N TRP A 367 19.92 -2.60 5.65
CA TRP A 367 20.43 -1.56 4.78
C TRP A 367 20.27 -0.18 5.38
N TRP A 368 21.15 0.75 4.97
CA TRP A 368 21.07 2.15 5.37
C TRP A 368 19.72 2.78 4.98
N ILE A 369 19.18 2.40 3.82
CA ILE A 369 17.87 2.88 3.35
C ILE A 369 16.74 2.39 4.24
N ASP A 370 16.88 1.18 4.82
CA ASP A 370 15.89 0.63 5.74
C ASP A 370 15.82 1.47 7.01
N ALA A 371 16.97 1.89 7.54
CA ALA A 371 17.06 2.68 8.78
C ALA A 371 16.63 4.14 8.58
N VAL A 372 17.01 4.76 7.46
CA VAL A 372 16.87 6.21 7.24
C VAL A 372 15.55 6.56 6.56
N VAL A 373 15.06 5.70 5.67
CA VAL A 373 13.89 6.00 4.83
C VAL A 373 12.72 5.10 5.18
N ILE A 374 12.90 3.77 5.15
CA ILE A 374 11.78 2.84 5.27
C ILE A 374 11.23 2.81 6.70
N TYR A 375 12.07 2.70 7.74
CA TYR A 375 11.60 2.67 9.13
C TYR A 375 10.84 3.93 9.51
N PRO A 376 11.40 5.15 9.33
CA PRO A 376 10.70 6.36 9.77
C PRO A 376 9.41 6.59 8.98
N LEU A 377 9.38 6.19 7.71
CA LEU A 377 8.17 6.24 6.88
C LEU A 377 7.09 5.28 7.37
N MET A 378 7.45 4.02 7.64
CA MET A 378 6.52 3.02 8.17
C MET A 378 6.02 3.41 9.56
N GLU A 379 6.89 3.92 10.43
CA GLU A 379 6.52 4.47 11.73
C GLU A 379 5.56 5.66 11.56
N PHE A 380 5.86 6.61 10.67
CA PHE A 380 4.95 7.72 10.38
C PHE A 380 3.57 7.25 9.89
N LEU A 381 3.51 6.24 9.03
CA LEU A 381 2.27 5.73 8.44
C LEU A 381 1.45 4.91 9.44
N GLU A 382 2.08 4.05 10.24
CA GLU A 382 1.41 2.98 10.98
C GLU A 382 1.44 3.13 12.51
N LEU A 383 2.16 4.11 13.07
CA LEU A 383 2.21 4.29 14.52
C LEU A 383 0.81 4.64 15.09
N PRO A 384 0.29 3.87 16.08
CA PRO A 384 -1.01 4.12 16.67
C PRO A 384 -1.04 5.48 17.41
N LEU A 385 -2.19 6.17 17.37
CA LEU A 385 -2.33 7.47 18.04
C LEU A 385 -2.41 7.29 19.56
N GLU A 386 -1.99 8.31 20.32
CA GLU A 386 -2.10 8.32 21.79
C GLU A 386 -3.57 8.17 22.21
N GLY A 387 -3.94 6.98 22.70
CA GLY A 387 -5.32 6.60 23.07
C GLY A 387 -5.88 5.40 22.29
N GLU A 388 -5.33 5.07 21.12
CA GLU A 388 -5.63 3.84 20.35
C GLU A 388 -4.74 2.65 20.74
N ARG A 389 -3.76 2.90 21.62
CA ARG A 389 -2.69 1.99 22.04
C ARG A 389 -3.23 0.57 22.25
N VAL A 390 -2.99 -0.31 21.28
CA VAL A 390 -3.25 -1.77 21.24
C VAL A 390 -4.27 -2.23 22.28
N GLN A 391 -5.44 -1.59 22.33
CA GLN A 391 -6.64 -2.31 22.65
C GLN A 391 -7.00 -2.95 21.31
N THR A 392 -6.25 -4.01 20.94
CA THR A 392 -6.87 -5.10 20.19
C THR A 392 -8.17 -5.30 20.91
N ASN A 393 -9.28 -4.88 20.30
CA ASN A 393 -10.56 -4.75 20.97
C ASN A 393 -10.75 -6.01 21.81
N ALA A 394 -10.56 -5.94 23.14
CA ALA A 394 -10.65 -7.10 24.03
C ALA A 394 -12.11 -7.61 24.13
N ARG A 395 -12.94 -7.17 23.18
CA ARG A 395 -14.37 -7.27 23.03
C ARG A 395 -14.79 -7.82 21.66
N LYS A 396 -13.94 -7.79 20.62
CA LYS A 396 -14.28 -8.43 19.34
C LYS A 396 -14.12 -9.94 19.46
N SER A 397 -15.14 -10.68 19.03
CA SER A 397 -15.04 -12.14 18.93
C SER A 397 -14.13 -12.54 17.77
N ARG A 398 -13.56 -13.76 17.81
CA ARG A 398 -12.60 -14.23 16.79
C ARG A 398 -13.19 -14.23 15.37
N ASP A 399 -14.50 -14.43 15.27
CA ASP A 399 -15.25 -14.48 14.01
C ASP A 399 -15.53 -13.09 13.40
N GLU A 400 -15.31 -12.03 14.18
CA GLU A 400 -15.46 -10.64 13.74
C GLU A 400 -14.12 -9.99 13.36
N MET A 401 -13.00 -10.65 13.64
CA MET A 401 -11.67 -10.17 13.32
C MET A 401 -11.31 -10.44 11.86
N ASP A 402 -10.53 -9.54 11.29
CA ASP A 402 -9.88 -9.77 9.99
C ASP A 402 -8.51 -10.49 10.16
N LEU A 403 -7.88 -10.86 9.05
CA LEU A 403 -6.63 -11.62 9.10
C LEU A 403 -5.48 -10.80 9.71
N PHE A 404 -5.47 -9.49 9.48
CA PHE A 404 -4.46 -8.60 10.01
C PHE A 404 -4.60 -8.44 11.54
N GLU A 405 -5.83 -8.28 12.03
CA GLU A 405 -6.14 -8.27 13.47
C GLU A 405 -5.75 -9.60 14.14
N LEU A 406 -6.02 -10.73 13.48
CA LEU A 406 -5.61 -12.06 13.96
C LEU A 406 -4.08 -12.22 14.02
N GLN A 407 -3.34 -11.69 13.05
CA GLN A 407 -1.88 -11.71 13.05
C GLN A 407 -1.30 -10.89 14.20
N ILE A 408 -1.84 -9.70 14.47
CA ILE A 408 -1.46 -8.88 15.63
C ILE A 408 -1.72 -9.65 16.92
N MET A 409 -2.92 -10.22 17.08
CA MET A 409 -3.30 -10.95 18.30
C MET A 409 -2.41 -12.17 18.51
N GLY A 410 -2.13 -12.95 17.47
CA GLY A 410 -1.25 -14.12 17.54
C GLY A 410 0.14 -13.77 18.05
N MET A 411 0.78 -12.76 17.45
CA MET A 411 2.13 -12.35 17.87
C MET A 411 2.15 -11.74 19.28
N HIS A 412 1.08 -11.04 19.69
CA HIS A 412 1.00 -10.54 21.07
C HIS A 412 0.94 -11.70 22.09
N LEU A 413 0.19 -12.77 21.79
CA LEU A 413 0.13 -13.96 22.64
C LEU A 413 1.50 -14.66 22.73
N ASP A 414 2.18 -14.83 21.60
CA ASP A 414 3.52 -15.42 21.54
C ASP A 414 4.53 -14.61 22.39
N ASP A 415 4.44 -13.28 22.37
CA ASP A 415 5.26 -12.39 23.19
C ASP A 415 4.97 -12.51 24.70
N GLU A 416 3.71 -12.68 25.07
CA GLU A 416 3.31 -12.90 26.47
C GLU A 416 3.81 -14.26 26.98
N GLU A 417 3.66 -15.32 26.19
CA GLU A 417 4.17 -16.66 26.50
C GLU A 417 5.71 -16.64 26.62
N ALA A 418 6.41 -16.00 25.68
CA ALA A 418 7.85 -15.85 25.72
C ALA A 418 8.35 -14.99 26.91
N ARG A 419 7.53 -14.06 27.40
CA ARG A 419 7.82 -13.31 28.64
C ARG A 419 7.62 -14.18 29.88
N ALA A 420 6.52 -14.92 29.94
CA ALA A 420 6.22 -15.85 31.03
C ALA A 420 7.32 -16.91 31.18
N GLU A 421 7.77 -17.52 30.08
CA GLU A 421 8.88 -18.46 30.10
C GLU A 421 10.19 -17.83 30.62
N ARG A 422 10.49 -16.60 30.18
CA ARG A 422 11.70 -15.88 30.61
C ARG A 422 11.66 -15.57 32.10
N ASP A 423 10.50 -15.21 32.63
CA ASP A 423 10.31 -14.94 34.05
C ASP A 423 10.40 -16.24 34.88
N GLU A 424 9.83 -17.34 34.38
CA GLU A 424 9.97 -18.64 35.05
C GLU A 424 11.44 -19.10 35.10
N ARG A 425 12.19 -18.95 33.99
CA ARG A 425 13.63 -19.22 33.95
C ARG A 425 14.41 -18.33 34.92
N ARG A 426 14.04 -17.05 35.06
CA ARG A 426 14.65 -16.13 36.05
C ARG A 426 14.35 -16.56 37.48
N ILE A 427 13.12 -16.98 37.78
CA ILE A 427 12.72 -17.47 39.10
C ILE A 427 13.50 -18.75 39.44
N ARG A 428 13.60 -19.71 38.51
CA ARG A 428 14.40 -20.94 38.70
C ARG A 428 15.88 -20.63 38.96
N ARG A 429 16.48 -19.71 38.21
CA ARG A 429 17.87 -19.26 38.46
C ARG A 429 18.07 -18.61 39.82
N ARG A 430 17.11 -17.80 40.29
CA ARG A 430 17.17 -17.18 41.63
C ARG A 430 17.03 -18.23 42.74
N LYS A 431 16.15 -19.21 42.59
CA LYS A 431 16.01 -20.32 43.55
C LYS A 431 17.25 -21.21 43.59
N GLY A 432 17.87 -21.50 42.44
CA GLY A 432 19.12 -22.27 42.38
C GLY A 432 20.27 -21.57 43.11
N LYS A 433 20.47 -20.26 42.88
CA LYS A 433 21.48 -19.47 43.59
C LYS A 433 21.22 -19.34 45.09
N ALA A 434 19.96 -19.26 45.51
CA ALA A 434 19.61 -19.24 46.93
C ALA A 434 19.87 -20.60 47.61
N GLY A 435 19.68 -21.72 46.90
CA GLY A 435 20.03 -23.05 47.40
C GLY A 435 21.54 -23.27 47.52
N GLU A 436 22.34 -22.77 46.58
CA GLU A 436 23.81 -22.82 46.65
C GLU A 436 24.37 -21.96 47.79
N ALA A 437 23.81 -20.76 48.02
CA ALA A 437 24.25 -19.87 49.11
C ALA A 437 23.96 -20.45 50.51
N VAL A 438 22.85 -21.18 50.67
CA VAL A 438 22.54 -21.87 51.94
C VAL A 438 23.45 -23.09 52.15
N GLY A 439 23.80 -23.82 51.08
CA GLY A 439 24.74 -24.94 51.16
C GLY A 439 26.21 -24.55 51.40
N GLU A 440 26.63 -23.35 50.99
CA GLU A 440 27.97 -22.83 51.31
C GLU A 440 28.10 -22.31 52.75
N ASP A 441 27.02 -21.82 53.36
CA ASP A 441 27.02 -21.42 54.78
C ASP A 441 26.96 -22.64 55.72
N GLU A 442 26.32 -23.75 55.33
CA GLU A 442 26.39 -25.01 56.09
C GLU A 442 27.80 -25.64 56.04
N LYS A 443 28.49 -25.59 54.90
CA LYS A 443 29.87 -26.12 54.77
C LYS A 443 30.97 -25.27 55.42
N LYS A 444 30.66 -24.06 55.88
CA LYS A 444 31.58 -23.23 56.68
C LYS A 444 31.39 -23.37 58.19
N ASN A 445 30.34 -24.08 58.61
CA ASN A 445 30.03 -24.33 60.02
C ASN A 445 30.29 -25.79 60.47
N GLU A 446 30.81 -26.64 59.58
CA GLU A 446 31.55 -27.87 59.91
C GLU A 446 33.06 -27.62 59.80
#